data_AF-A0A5V2T5C7-F1
#
_entry.id   AF-A0A5V2T5C7-F1
#
_cell.length_a   1.000
_cell.length_b   1.000
_cell.length_c   1.000
_cell.angle_alpha   90.00
_cell.angle_beta   90.00
_cell.angle_gamma   90.00
#
_symmetry.space_group_name_H-M   'P 1'
#
loop_
_entity.id
_entity.type
_entity.pdbx_description
1 polymer ?
#
loop_
_entity_poly.entity_id
_entity_poly.type
_entity_poly.pdbx_seq_one_letter_code
_entity_poly.pdbx_strand_id
1 'polypeptide(L)' 'MINDDILAHARQCAPAESCGYVVRTAQGERYFPCENLSA' A
#
# COMPACT_ATOMS: atom_id res chain seq x y z
N MET A 1 8.32 8.87 1.47
CA MET A 1 7.46 9.47 0.42
C MET A 1 6.38 8.44 0.13
N ILE A 2 5.11 8.80 -0.13
CA ILE A 2 4.03 7.80 -0.27
C ILE A 2 4.39 6.65 -1.23
N ASN A 3 5.14 6.98 -2.29
CA ASN A 3 5.64 6.03 -3.29
C ASN A 3 6.63 5.01 -2.70
N ASP A 4 7.47 5.41 -1.75
CA ASP A 4 8.43 4.50 -1.09
C ASP A 4 7.68 3.46 -0.25
N ASP A 5 6.62 3.88 0.46
CA ASP A 5 5.81 3.00 1.30
C ASP A 5 5.03 1.98 0.45
N ILE A 6 4.50 2.41 -0.69
CA ILE A 6 3.83 1.54 -1.67
C ILE A 6 4.82 0.51 -2.24
N LEU A 7 6.02 0.95 -2.66
CA LEU A 7 7.03 0.06 -3.22
C LEU A 7 7.64 -0.88 -2.17
N ALA A 8 7.72 -0.44 -0.91
CA ALA A 8 8.14 -1.31 0.19
C ALA A 8 7.09 -2.41 0.44
N HIS A 9 5.82 -2.06 0.49
CA HIS A 9 4.72 -3.02 0.63
C HIS A 9 4.69 -4.03 -0.53
N ALA A 10 4.80 -3.55 -1.78
CA ALA A 10 4.85 -4.41 -2.96
C ALA A 10 5.98 -5.45 -2.92
N ARG A 11 7.16 -5.06 -2.40
CA ARG A 11 8.29 -6.00 -2.21
C ARG A 11 8.03 -7.03 -1.12
N GLN A 12 7.29 -6.67 -0.07
CA GLN A 12 6.95 -7.59 1.01
C GLN A 12 5.91 -8.63 0.60
N CYS A 13 4.97 -8.26 -0.26
CA CYS A 13 3.94 -9.18 -0.76
C CYS A 13 4.49 -10.19 -1.77
N ALA A 14 5.57 -9.88 -2.49
CA ALA A 14 6.07 -10.74 -3.56
C ALA A 14 6.33 -12.20 -3.10
N PRO A 15 5.85 -13.21 -3.84
CA PRO A 15 5.26 -13.15 -5.18
C PRO A 15 3.75 -12.83 -5.23
N ALA A 16 3.09 -12.73 -4.07
CA ALA A 16 1.67 -12.40 -4.00
C ALA A 16 1.40 -10.94 -4.41
N GLU A 17 0.15 -10.68 -4.78
CA GLU A 17 -0.32 -9.35 -5.16
C GLU A 17 -0.32 -8.40 -3.93
N SER A 18 -0.04 -7.13 -4.18
CA SER A 18 0.00 -6.07 -3.16
C SER A 18 -1.10 -5.05 -3.43
N CYS A 19 -2.08 -4.95 -2.55
CA CYS A 19 -3.17 -3.97 -2.64
C CYS A 19 -3.15 -2.95 -1.48
N GLY A 20 -3.94 -1.88 -1.60
CA GLY A 20 -4.08 -0.86 -0.55
C GLY A 20 -4.82 0.39 -1.00
N TYR A 21 -4.98 1.35 -0.09
CA TYR A 21 -5.66 2.62 -0.34
C TYR A 21 -4.70 3.80 -0.23
N VAL A 22 -4.88 4.79 -1.11
CA VAL A 22 -4.32 6.13 -0.94
C VAL A 22 -5.46 7.06 -0.58
N VAL A 23 -5.41 7.64 0.62
CA VAL A 23 -6.48 8.50 1.14
C VAL A 23 -5.94 9.91 1.34
N ARG A 24 -6.63 10.90 0.78
CA ARG A 24 -6.34 12.31 1.04
C ARG A 24 -7.01 12.75 2.34
N THR A 25 -6.20 13.23 3.28
CA THR A 25 -6.64 13.74 4.59
C THR A 25 -6.33 15.24 4.71
N ALA A 26 -6.80 15.87 5.79
CA ALA A 26 -6.42 17.24 6.13
C ALA A 26 -4.89 17.39 6.37
N GLN A 27 -4.19 16.31 6.70
CA GLN A 27 -2.73 16.30 6.91
C GLN A 27 -1.94 15.92 5.64
N GLY A 28 -2.62 15.73 4.50
CA GLY A 28 -2.03 15.27 3.25
C GLY A 28 -2.44 13.85 2.86
N GLU A 29 -1.82 13.33 1.82
CA GLU A 29 -2.07 11.97 1.34
C GLU A 29 -1.38 10.93 2.21
N ARG A 30 -2.09 9.85 2.54
CA ARG A 30 -1.56 8.73 3.31
C ARG A 30 -1.89 7.40 2.62
N TYR A 31 -0.90 6.51 2.57
CA TYR A 31 -1.05 5.15 2.09
C TYR A 31 -1.41 4.20 3.23
N PHE A 32 -2.29 3.25 2.94
CA PHE A 32 -2.76 2.20 3.85
C PHE A 32 -2.63 0.85 3.14
N PRO A 33 -1.64 0.00 3.52
CA PRO A 33 -1.48 -1.32 2.93
C PRO A 33 -2.63 -2.25 3.33
N CYS A 34 -2.96 -3.20 2.46
CA CYS A 34 -3.99 -4.22 2.68
C CYS A 34 -3.47 -5.60 2.28
N GLU A 35 -4.06 -6.64 2.86
CA GLU A 35 -3.81 -8.02 2.46
C GLU A 35 -4.96 -8.52 1.59
N ASN A 36 -4.64 -9.12 0.45
CA ASN A 36 -5.63 -9.71 -0.43
C ASN A 36 -6.02 -11.10 0.10
N LEU A 37 -7.17 -11.18 0.76
CA LEU A 37 -7.67 -12.44 1.34
C LEU A 37 -8.22 -13.44 0.31
N SER A 38 -8.26 -13.06 -0.97
CA SER A 38 -8.74 -13.93 -2.06
C SER A 38 -7.60 -14.60 -2.86
N ALA A 39 -6.34 -14.35 -2.47
CA ALA A 39 -5.15 -14.87 -3.13
C ALA A 39 -5.01 -16.39 -2.99
#